data_AF-A0A2R5F332-F1
#
_entry.id   AF-A0A2R5F332-F1
#
_cell.length_a   1.000
_cell.length_b   1.000
_cell.length_c   1.000
_cell.angle_alpha   90.00
_cell.angle_beta   90.00
_cell.angle_gamma   90.00
#
_symmetry.space_group_name_H-M   'P 1'
#
loop_
_entity.id
_entity.type
_entity.pdbx_description
1 polymer ?
#
loop_
_entity_poly.entity_id
_entity_poly.type
_entity_poly.pdbx_seq_one_letter_code
_entity_poly.pdbx_strand_id
1 'polypeptide(L)' 'MKQLVAGNSHTLALMEDGTVKVWGSNSYGQLGLGNTTSINMPA' A
#
# COMPACT_ATOMS: atom_id res chain seq x y z
N MET A 1 -11.08 -9.12 3.08
CA MET A 1 -10.15 -8.01 3.37
C MET A 1 -10.40 -7.69 4.82
N LYS A 2 -9.38 -7.87 5.64
CA LYS A 2 -9.50 -7.85 7.09
C LYS A 2 -9.37 -6.44 7.65
N GLN A 3 -8.50 -5.61 7.08
CA GLN A 3 -8.29 -4.23 7.52
C GLN A 3 -7.84 -3.35 6.37
N LEU A 4 -8.21 -2.07 6.43
CA LEU A 4 -7.80 -1.03 5.49
C LEU A 4 -7.25 0.17 6.27
N VAL A 5 -6.10 0.68 5.85
CA VAL A 5 -5.50 1.91 6.38
C VAL A 5 -5.21 2.84 5.22
N ALA A 6 -5.75 4.06 5.28
CA ALA A 6 -5.51 5.11 4.28
C ALA A 6 -4.65 6.21 4.90
N GLY A 7 -3.55 6.55 4.22
CA GLY A 7 -2.83 7.80 4.43
C GLY A 7 -3.32 8.89 3.46
N ASN A 8 -2.66 10.05 3.44
CA ASN A 8 -3.06 11.17 2.57
C ASN A 8 -3.13 10.81 1.08
N SER A 9 -2.24 9.94 0.58
CA SER A 9 -2.20 9.55 -0.83
C SER A 9 -1.69 8.12 -1.04
N HIS A 10 -1.73 7.28 0.00
CA HIS A 10 -1.33 5.88 -0.05
C HIS A 10 -2.29 5.02 0.77
N THR A 11 -2.34 3.73 0.50
CA THR A 11 -3.27 2.80 1.13
C THR A 11 -2.61 1.45 1.36
N LEU A 12 -2.92 0.85 2.51
CA LEU A 12 -2.50 -0.49 2.88
C LEU A 12 -3.75 -1.31 3.21
N ALA A 13 -3.85 -2.50 2.64
CA ALA A 13 -4.91 -3.46 2.93
C ALA A 13 -4.32 -4.76 3.45
N LEU A 14 -4.81 -5.22 4.60
CA LEU A 14 -4.57 -6.57 5.10
C LEU A 14 -5.66 -7.48 4.54
N MET A 15 -5.26 -8.51 3.81
CA MET A 15 -6.15 -9.52 3.25
C MET A 15 -6.46 -10.60 4.30
N GLU A 16 -7.49 -11.42 4.05
CA GLU A 16 -7.86 -12.51 4.98
C GLU A 16 -6.78 -13.58 5.07
N ASP A 17 -6.03 -13.78 3.98
CA ASP A 17 -4.94 -14.75 3.89
C ASP A 17 -3.63 -14.26 4.55
N GLY A 18 -3.65 -13.07 5.16
CA GLY A 18 -2.48 -12.46 5.79
C GLY A 18 -1.58 -11.66 4.85
N THR A 19 -1.86 -11.65 3.53
CA THR A 19 -1.13 -10.83 2.56
C THR A 19 -1.43 -9.35 2.77
N VAL A 20 -0.42 -8.49 2.60
CA VAL A 20 -0.61 -7.03 2.60
C VAL A 20 -0.52 -6.52 1.17
N LYS A 21 -1.56 -5.81 0.71
CA LYS A 21 -1.54 -5.05 -0.54
C LYS A 21 -1.31 -3.57 -0.24
N VAL A 22 -0.46 -2.93 -1.03
CA VAL A 22 -0.11 -1.51 -0.88
C VAL A 22 -0.21 -0.80 -2.23
N TRP A 23 -0.79 0.41 -2.23
CA TRP A 23 -0.89 1.24 -3.43
C TRP A 23 -0.95 2.74 -3.08
N GLY A 24 -0.79 3.58 -4.10
CA GLY A 24 -0.77 5.02 -4.05
C GLY A 24 0.63 5.62 -4.25
N SER A 25 0.77 6.87 -3.84
CA SER A 25 2.04 7.61 -3.84
C SER A 25 3.08 6.86 -3.01
N ASN A 26 4.31 6.85 -3.48
CA ASN A 26 5.47 6.26 -2.79
C ASN A 26 6.70 7.17 -2.77
N SER A 27 6.54 8.49 -2.99
CA SER A 27 7.66 9.42 -3.12
C SER A 27 8.60 9.47 -1.91
N TYR A 28 8.13 9.04 -0.73
CA TYR A 28 8.88 8.97 0.52
C TYR A 28 9.15 7.54 0.99
N GLY A 29 8.86 6.53 0.17
CA GLY A 29 9.02 5.12 0.55
C GLY A 29 7.89 4.59 1.45
N GLN A 30 6.75 5.27 1.50
CA GLN A 30 5.60 4.91 2.35
C GLN A 30 4.99 3.52 2.06
N LEU A 31 5.26 2.93 0.89
CA LEU A 31 4.79 1.58 0.55
C LEU A 31 5.70 0.48 1.13
N GLY A 32 6.89 0.82 1.63
CA GLY A 32 7.79 -0.16 2.27
C GLY A 32 8.43 -1.17 1.31
N LEU A 33 8.42 -0.91 0.00
CA LEU A 33 8.90 -1.84 -1.05
C LEU A 33 10.41 -1.72 -1.35
N GLY A 34 11.17 -1.05 -0.48
CA GLY A 34 12.60 -0.78 -0.69
C GLY A 34 12.91 0.18 -1.85
N ASN A 35 11.89 0.87 -2.37
CA ASN A 35 12.00 1.86 -3.43
C ASN A 35 10.95 2.97 -3.25
N THR A 36 11.00 3.99 -4.11
CA THR A 36 10.08 5.14 -4.10
C THR A 36 9.10 5.17 -5.28
N THR A 37 8.95 4.05 -5.98
CA THR A 37 8.05 3.91 -7.13
C THR A 37 6.60 3.85 -6.65
N SER A 38 5.77 4.75 -7.17
CA SER A 38 4.34 4.80 -6.84
C SER A 38 3.57 3.71 -7.57
N ILE A 39 2.53 3.17 -6.93
CA ILE A 39 1.70 2.10 -7.47
C ILE A 39 0.29 2.64 -7.63
N ASN A 40 -0.14 2.95 -8.86
CA ASN A 40 -1.41 3.65 -9.08
C ASN A 40 -2.66 2.77 -8.91
N MET A 41 -2.51 1.46 -8.71
CA MET A 41 -3.63 0.53 -8.55
C MET A 41 -3.15 -0.74 -7.82
N PRO A 42 -3.95 -1.33 -6.92
CA PRO A 42 -3.59 -2.63 -6.34
C PRO A 42 -3.58 -3.69 -7.44
N ALA A 43 -2.43 -4.33 -7.66
CA ALA A 43 -2.38 -5.65 -8.30
C ALA A 43 -3.00 -6.68 -7.35
#